data_AF-A0A4Y7PQ55-F1
#
_entry.id   AF-A0A4Y7PQ55-F1
#
_cell.length_a   1.000
_cell.length_b   1.000
_cell.length_c   1.000
_cell.angle_alpha   90.00
_cell.angle_beta   90.00
_cell.angle_gamma   90.00
#
_symmetry.space_group_name_H-M   'P 1'
#
loop_
_entity.id
_entity.type
_entity.pdbx_description
1 polymer ?
#
loop_
_entity_poly.entity_id
_entity_poly.type
_entity_poly.pdbx_seq_one_letter_code
_entity_poly.pdbx_strand_id
1 'polypeptide(L)'
;GACGEIDQDTDHIVAISSQRFGSGGNCNQANELFYIELYIHRKLKWIHITGNGNTAFGLTRDKCPGCGIDDLDMSESLYQELANLGTNSITVTWNFEPFGFQP
;
A
#
# COMPACT_ATOMS: atom_id res chain seq x y z
N GLY A 1 8.28 -6.63 -1.36
CA GLY A 1 7.16 -7.59 -1.36
C GLY A 1 6.81 -8.11 -2.75
N ALA A 2 5.63 -8.71 -2.92
CA ALA A 2 5.11 -9.28 -4.17
C ALA A 2 5.03 -8.29 -5.35
N CYS A 3 5.13 -6.99 -5.10
CA CYS A 3 5.24 -5.98 -6.15
C CYS A 3 6.65 -5.86 -6.76
N GLY A 4 7.63 -6.63 -6.28
CA GLY A 4 8.99 -6.72 -6.82
C GLY A 4 9.97 -5.66 -6.32
N GLU A 5 9.57 -4.88 -5.31
CA GLU A 5 10.40 -3.86 -4.67
C GLU A 5 10.96 -4.37 -3.32
N ILE A 6 12.07 -3.80 -2.89
CA ILE A 6 12.64 -3.98 -1.54
C ILE A 6 12.29 -2.72 -0.75
N ASP A 7 11.56 -2.91 0.34
CA ASP A 7 11.12 -1.86 1.25
C ASP A 7 11.61 -2.19 2.67
N GLN A 8 11.61 -1.21 3.56
CA GLN A 8 12.00 -1.33 4.97
C GLN A 8 10.86 -0.88 5.90
N ASP A 9 10.89 -1.27 7.17
CA ASP A 9 9.76 -1.04 8.10
C ASP A 9 9.42 0.44 8.34
N THR A 10 10.37 1.33 8.07
CA THR A 10 10.20 2.79 8.12
C THR A 10 9.48 3.38 6.89
N ASP A 11 9.29 2.59 5.83
CA ASP A 11 8.56 3.04 4.64
C ASP A 11 7.05 2.89 4.89
N HIS A 12 6.24 3.84 4.44
CA HIS A 12 4.78 3.76 4.58
C HIS A 12 4.19 2.85 3.50
N ILE A 13 4.14 1.55 3.80
CA ILE A 13 3.76 0.52 2.84
C ILE A 13 2.67 -0.39 3.38
N VAL A 14 1.95 -1.03 2.46
CA VAL A 14 0.80 -1.89 2.74
C VAL A 14 0.87 -3.16 1.90
N ALA A 15 0.60 -4.29 2.56
CA ALA A 15 0.24 -5.54 1.93
C ALA A 15 -1.29 -5.69 1.90
N ILE A 16 -1.86 -5.98 0.73
CA ILE A 16 -3.31 -6.16 0.54
C ILE A 16 -3.68 -7.63 0.37
N SER A 17 -4.94 -7.97 0.61
CA SER A 17 -5.45 -9.34 0.45
C SER A 17 -5.15 -9.94 -0.93
N SER A 18 -5.00 -11.26 -1.00
CA SER A 18 -4.79 -11.96 -2.29
C SER A 18 -5.88 -11.67 -3.32
N GLN A 19 -7.11 -11.44 -2.88
CA GLN A 19 -8.25 -11.13 -3.75
C GLN A 19 -8.13 -9.73 -4.36
N ARG A 20 -7.76 -8.73 -3.54
CA ARG A 20 -7.49 -7.36 -4.02
C ARG A 20 -6.22 -7.30 -4.85
N PHE A 21 -5.20 -8.09 -4.51
CA PHE A 21 -3.96 -8.15 -5.25
C PHE A 21 -4.16 -8.71 -6.67
N GLY A 22 -4.96 -9.77 -6.80
CA GLY A 22 -5.23 -10.41 -8.09
C GLY A 22 -3.93 -10.82 -8.79
N SER A 23 -3.70 -10.27 -9.99
CA SER A 23 -2.48 -10.47 -10.77
C SER A 23 -1.41 -9.37 -10.57
N GLY A 24 -1.47 -8.63 -9.45
CA GLY A 24 -0.55 -7.52 -9.15
C GLY A 24 -1.00 -6.18 -9.74
N GLY A 25 -2.26 -6.07 -10.18
CA GLY A 25 -2.81 -4.86 -10.79
C GLY A 25 -2.80 -3.65 -9.87
N ASN A 26 -2.71 -3.85 -8.55
CA ASN A 26 -2.67 -2.82 -7.51
C ASN A 26 -1.24 -2.53 -6.99
N CYS A 27 -0.20 -2.95 -7.69
CA CYS A 27 1.19 -2.61 -7.38
C CYS A 27 1.63 -1.32 -8.11
N ASN A 28 2.72 -1.42 -8.87
CA ASN A 28 3.27 -0.39 -9.73
C ASN A 28 2.73 -0.63 -11.15
N GLN A 29 1.98 0.31 -11.70
CA GLN A 29 1.58 0.25 -13.10
C GLN A 29 2.62 0.95 -13.97
N ALA A 30 3.18 0.21 -14.93
CA ALA A 30 3.94 0.81 -16.02
C ALA A 30 2.95 1.49 -16.97
N ASN A 31 3.23 2.74 -17.36
CA ASN A 31 2.57 3.26 -18.55
C ASN A 31 3.12 2.48 -19.76
N GLU A 32 2.25 1.98 -20.64
CA GLU A 32 2.68 1.60 -21.98
C GLU A 32 3.29 2.84 -22.65
N LEU A 33 4.44 2.67 -23.32
CA LEU A 33 5.21 3.65 -24.09
C LEU A 33 6.14 4.55 -23.26
N PHE A 34 7.42 4.18 -23.16
CA PHE A 34 8.50 4.73 -24.01
C PHE A 34 9.83 4.17 -23.51
N TYR A 35 10.51 3.38 -24.36
CA TYR A 35 11.91 3.04 -24.18
C TYR A 35 12.69 4.37 -24.12
N ILE A 36 13.37 4.67 -22.99
CA ILE A 36 14.53 5.62 -22.82
C ILE A 36 14.45 6.58 -21.59
N GLU A 37 13.45 6.55 -20.71
CA GLU A 37 13.61 7.13 -19.35
C GLU A 37 13.30 6.10 -18.26
N LEU A 38 14.28 5.22 -18.05
CA LEU A 38 14.33 4.27 -16.94
C LEU A 38 14.11 5.01 -15.61
N TYR A 39 13.16 4.50 -14.81
CA TYR A 39 12.78 4.85 -13.42
C TYR A 39 11.65 5.87 -13.18
N ILE A 40 11.40 6.90 -14.00
CA ILE A 40 10.50 8.01 -13.58
C ILE A 40 9.00 7.79 -13.84
N HIS A 41 8.62 6.78 -14.64
CA HIS A 41 7.22 6.66 -15.12
C HIS A 41 6.36 5.56 -14.47
N ARG A 42 6.79 4.93 -13.36
CA ARG A 42 5.95 3.95 -12.65
C ARG A 42 4.87 4.70 -11.88
N LYS A 43 3.61 4.50 -12.25
CA LYS A 43 2.48 5.01 -11.45
C LYS A 43 2.32 4.12 -10.23
N LEU A 44 2.45 4.74 -9.07
CA LEU A 44 2.32 4.09 -7.77
C LEU A 44 0.84 3.97 -7.37
N LYS A 45 0.53 2.94 -6.60
CA LYS A 45 -0.80 2.73 -6.00
C LYS A 45 -0.79 3.05 -4.52
N TRP A 46 -1.28 4.24 -4.19
CA TRP A 46 -1.47 4.66 -2.81
C TRP A 46 -2.85 4.27 -2.29
N ILE A 47 -2.92 4.06 -0.98
CA ILE A 47 -4.13 3.85 -0.22
C ILE A 47 -4.25 5.00 0.78
N HIS A 48 -5.40 5.66 0.80
CA HIS A 48 -5.78 6.60 1.84
C HIS A 48 -6.49 5.82 2.95
N ILE A 49 -5.99 5.94 4.18
CA ILE A 49 -6.46 5.18 5.34
C ILE A 49 -6.87 6.17 6.43
N THR A 50 -8.05 5.95 7.03
CA THR A 50 -8.52 6.69 8.20
C THR A 50 -8.86 5.72 9.33
N GLY A 51 -8.31 5.97 10.51
CA GLY A 51 -8.51 5.15 11.70
C GLY A 51 -8.22 5.95 12.97
N ASN A 52 -8.98 5.72 14.05
CA ASN A 52 -8.82 6.42 15.33
C ASN A 52 -8.79 7.96 15.25
N GLY A 53 -9.43 8.55 14.24
CA GLY A 53 -9.43 10.01 14.02
C GLY A 53 -8.20 10.54 13.27
N ASN A 54 -7.25 9.67 12.91
CA ASN A 54 -6.07 10.00 12.11
C ASN A 54 -6.23 9.54 10.66
N THR A 55 -5.46 10.17 9.77
CA THR A 55 -5.35 9.82 8.36
C THR A 55 -3.90 9.58 7.99
N ALA A 56 -3.64 8.53 7.23
CA ALA A 56 -2.32 8.21 6.70
C ALA A 56 -2.41 7.69 5.26
N PHE A 57 -1.28 7.70 4.55
CA PHE A 57 -1.16 7.17 3.20
C PHE A 57 -0.13 6.05 3.15
N GLY A 58 -0.50 4.93 2.55
CA GLY A 58 0.35 3.77 2.39
C GLY A 58 0.48 3.33 0.94
N LEU A 59 1.69 2.98 0.51
CA LEU A 59 1.96 2.46 -0.82
C LEU A 59 1.72 0.95 -0.87
N THR A 60 0.94 0.46 -1.83
CA THR A 60 0.74 -0.98 -1.99
C THR A 60 2.03 -1.62 -2.51
N ARG A 61 2.62 -2.51 -1.70
CA ARG A 61 3.94 -3.13 -1.97
C ARG A 61 3.96 -4.65 -1.89
N ASP A 62 2.93 -5.24 -1.31
CA ASP A 62 2.89 -6.69 -1.12
C ASP A 62 1.46 -7.27 -1.19
N LYS A 63 1.42 -8.59 -1.18
CA LYS A 63 0.25 -9.42 -1.05
C LYS A 63 0.29 -10.08 0.33
N CYS A 64 -0.77 -9.90 1.11
CA CYS A 64 -1.01 -10.65 2.33
C CYS A 64 -1.89 -11.87 2.03
N PRO A 65 -1.37 -13.12 2.07
CA PRO A 65 -2.15 -14.31 1.72
C PRO A 65 -3.21 -14.69 2.75
N GLY A 66 -2.99 -14.35 4.02
CA GLY A 66 -3.89 -14.67 5.14
C GLY A 66 -4.91 -13.59 5.48
N CYS A 67 -4.81 -12.41 4.89
CA CYS A 67 -5.68 -11.27 5.17
C CYS A 67 -7.09 -11.48 4.60
N GLY A 68 -8.11 -11.06 5.35
CA GLY A 68 -9.46 -10.86 4.84
C GLY A 68 -9.47 -9.87 3.68
N ILE A 69 -10.53 -9.87 2.87
CA ILE A 69 -10.56 -9.13 1.60
C ILE A 69 -10.21 -7.63 1.76
N ASP A 70 -10.65 -7.02 2.86
CA ASP A 70 -10.48 -5.60 3.16
C ASP A 70 -9.50 -5.33 4.31
N ASP A 71 -8.81 -6.37 4.80
CA ASP A 71 -7.76 -6.21 5.80
C ASP A 71 -6.49 -5.66 5.12
N LEU A 72 -5.83 -4.73 5.81
CA LEU A 72 -4.54 -4.15 5.41
C LEU A 72 -3.48 -4.60 6.41
N ASP A 73 -2.39 -5.15 5.89
CA ASP A 73 -1.20 -5.47 6.69
C ASP A 73 -0.16 -4.38 6.43
N MET A 74 0.10 -3.55 7.44
CA MET A 74 0.80 -2.27 7.32
C MET A 74 2.20 -2.40 7.90
N SER A 75 3.16 -1.66 7.33
CA SER A 75 4.45 -1.47 8.00
C SER A 75 4.27 -0.82 9.37
N GLU A 76 5.24 -1.03 10.26
CA GLU A 76 5.21 -0.50 11.63
C GLU A 76 5.03 1.02 11.65
N SER A 77 5.79 1.73 10.80
CA SER A 77 5.73 3.18 10.67
C SER A 77 4.34 3.69 10.23
N LEU A 78 3.72 3.07 9.24
CA LEU A 78 2.38 3.43 8.79
C LEU A 78 1.32 3.13 9.86
N TYR A 79 1.44 2.00 10.57
CA TYR A 79 0.53 1.68 11.66
C TYR A 79 0.60 2.72 12.78
N GLN A 80 1.80 3.21 13.12
CA GLN A 80 2.04 4.19 14.17
C GLN A 80 1.38 5.55 13.91
N GLU A 81 1.13 5.93 12.65
CA GLU A 81 0.34 7.12 12.30
C GLU A 81 -1.13 6.99 12.76
N LEU A 82 -1.64 5.76 12.85
CA LEU A 82 -3.05 5.47 13.14
C LEU A 82 -3.29 4.94 14.55
N ALA A 83 -2.30 4.27 15.16
CA ALA A 83 -2.43 3.67 16.48
C ALA A 83 -1.08 3.30 17.12
N ASN A 84 -1.08 3.11 18.45
CA ASN A 84 0.08 2.58 19.16
C ASN A 84 0.25 1.07 18.90
N LEU A 85 1.49 0.62 18.73
CA LEU A 85 1.86 -0.79 18.47
C LEU A 85 1.41 -1.81 19.53
N GLY A 86 1.07 -1.36 20.74
CA GLY A 86 0.48 -2.23 21.76
C GLY A 86 -0.95 -2.70 21.43
N THR A 87 -1.56 -2.12 20.39
CA THR A 87 -2.84 -2.56 19.85
C THR A 87 -2.57 -3.51 18.69
N ASN A 88 -3.05 -4.76 18.77
CA ASN A 88 -2.75 -5.78 17.75
C ASN A 88 -3.36 -5.48 16.38
N SER A 89 -4.55 -4.89 16.34
CA SER A 89 -5.22 -4.47 15.11
C SER A 89 -6.23 -3.36 15.40
N ILE A 90 -6.52 -2.54 14.39
CA ILE A 90 -7.50 -1.46 14.45
C ILE A 90 -8.49 -1.57 13.30
N THR A 91 -9.69 -1.03 13.51
CA THR A 91 -10.65 -0.83 12.42
C THR A 91 -10.32 0.47 11.68
N VAL A 92 -10.24 0.40 10.36
CA VAL A 92 -9.98 1.54 9.49
C VAL A 92 -10.99 1.57 8.35
N THR A 93 -11.18 2.75 7.77
CA THR A 93 -11.80 2.92 6.45
C THR A 93 -10.71 3.31 5.46
N TRP A 94 -10.78 2.80 4.23
CA TRP A 94 -9.75 3.10 3.24
C TRP A 94 -10.28 3.06 1.81
N ASN A 95 -9.56 3.73 0.92
CA ASN A 95 -9.76 3.64 -0.52
C ASN A 95 -8.42 3.65 -1.26
N PHE A 96 -8.40 3.02 -2.43
CA PHE A 96 -7.30 3.24 -3.37
C PHE A 96 -7.38 4.67 -3.92
N GLU A 97 -6.23 5.32 -3.99
CA GLU A 97 -6.07 6.58 -4.71
C GLU A 97 -5.86 6.32 -6.21
N PRO A 98 -6.11 7.32 -7.08
CA PRO A 98 -5.78 7.24 -8.49
C PRO A 98 -4.32 6.86 -8.72
N PHE A 99 -4.04 6.10 -9.78
CA PHE A 99 -2.66 5.73 -10.12
C PHE A 99 -1.81 6.97 -10.40
N GLY A 100 -0.67 7.07 -9.71
CA GLY A 100 0.23 8.23 -9.82
C GLY A 100 -0.11 9.38 -8.88
N PHE A 101 -1.14 9.26 -8.03
CA PHE A 101 -1.29 10.13 -6.87
C PHE A 101 -0.01 10.10 -6.01
N GLN A 102 0.30 11.21 -5.36
CA GLN A 102 1.35 11.34 -4.35
C GLN A 102 0.79 12.17 -3.20
N PRO A 103 0.87 11.68 -1.95
CA PRO A 103 0.42 12.41 -0.77
C PRO A 103 1.30 13.61 -0.42
#